data_AF-A0A2A9CWC8-F1
#
_entry.id   AF-A0A2A9CWC8-F1
#
_cell.length_a   1.000
_cell.length_b   1.000
_cell.length_c   1.000
_cell.angle_alpha   90.00
_cell.angle_beta   90.00
_cell.angle_gamma   90.00
#
_symmetry.space_group_name_H-M   'P 1'
#
loop_
_entity.id
_entity.type
_entity.pdbx_description
1 polymer ?
#
loop_
_entity_poly.entity_id
_entity_poly.type
_entity_poly.pdbx_seq_one_letter_code
_entity_poly.pdbx_strand_id
1 'polypeptide(L)'
;MAKSHGNGDPYTPDAGSDVFEVEMYDLTLDYKVATNRLAGEAMLAIIMLREESHIELDLAGLAVSAVRVNGHKASYSHKHARLRVKLARAMVAGTHLVVEVDYAGKPAPRKSRWGRIGFEELTDGALVASQPTGAPTWFPCNDHPARKSRYRMAITTEKAYHVVANGIPAGHTDHGGRRTWRFYQDIPAATYLATVQIGRYREEQVDLGGIPGALIYPPHLRRRVKHDFGRLGEMMALFEDAFGPYPLAKYVAVITDDDLEIPIEAQGMATFGANHADGHHGSDRLIAHELAHQWFGNSVTPKQWRHIWLNEGFACYSEWMWSQASGAESTDALAEHYHKRLAGLPQDILVGDPGAVDMFDDRIYKRGALTVHALRRTVGEKTFRALVRSWTHEMRHGVADTEEFIAHAERIAGRSLRPLFQAWLFQTRLPALP
;
A
#
# COMPACT_ATOMS: atom_id res chain seq x y z
N MET A 1 -33.86 -5.55 -8.89
CA MET A 1 -32.49 -5.01 -8.90
C MET A 1 -31.73 -5.69 -7.77
N ALA A 2 -30.85 -6.65 -8.07
CA ALA A 2 -30.03 -7.27 -7.06
C ALA A 2 -28.96 -6.26 -6.64
N LYS A 3 -28.95 -5.84 -5.37
CA LYS A 3 -27.84 -5.06 -4.81
C LYS A 3 -26.58 -5.92 -4.93
N SER A 4 -25.55 -5.42 -5.63
CA SER A 4 -24.22 -6.01 -5.54
C SER A 4 -23.82 -5.95 -4.07
N HIS A 5 -23.58 -7.11 -3.46
CA HIS A 5 -23.03 -7.16 -2.12
C HIS A 5 -21.52 -6.92 -2.32
N GLY A 6 -21.06 -5.68 -2.19
CA GLY A 6 -19.62 -5.40 -2.11
C GLY A 6 -18.99 -6.14 -0.93
N ASN A 7 -17.68 -5.98 -0.69
CA ASN A 7 -16.97 -6.69 0.38
C ASN A 7 -17.46 -6.36 1.82
N GLY A 8 -18.44 -5.48 1.97
CA GLY A 8 -19.00 -5.07 3.26
C GLY A 8 -18.24 -3.92 3.93
N ASP A 9 -17.24 -3.32 3.27
CA ASP A 9 -16.56 -2.12 3.77
C ASP A 9 -17.36 -0.85 3.39
N PRO A 10 -17.92 -0.11 4.36
CA PRO A 10 -18.69 1.11 4.11
C PRO A 10 -17.88 2.24 3.45
N TYR A 11 -16.55 2.18 3.49
CA TYR A 11 -15.67 3.19 2.94
C TYR A 11 -15.51 3.02 1.42
N THR A 12 -15.48 1.77 0.96
CA THR A 12 -15.34 1.39 -0.44
C THR A 12 -16.40 0.35 -0.82
N PRO A 13 -17.70 0.69 -0.76
CA PRO A 13 -18.79 -0.28 -0.85
C PRO A 13 -18.92 -0.96 -2.22
N ASP A 14 -18.33 -0.36 -3.25
CA ASP A 14 -18.36 -0.88 -4.63
C ASP A 14 -17.11 -1.69 -5.00
N ALA A 15 -16.13 -1.82 -4.09
CA ALA A 15 -14.85 -2.48 -4.34
C ALA A 15 -14.77 -3.85 -3.63
N GLY A 16 -14.08 -4.78 -4.29
CA GLY A 16 -13.81 -6.12 -3.79
C GLY A 16 -15.01 -7.05 -3.74
N SER A 17 -14.81 -8.18 -3.06
CA SER A 17 -15.77 -9.24 -2.81
C SER A 17 -15.40 -10.01 -1.55
N ASP A 18 -16.42 -10.41 -0.79
CA ASP A 18 -16.31 -11.30 0.37
C ASP A 18 -16.65 -12.77 0.02
N VAL A 19 -16.89 -13.05 -1.27
CA VAL A 19 -17.28 -14.39 -1.76
C VAL A 19 -16.09 -15.31 -1.92
N PHE A 20 -14.89 -14.77 -2.16
CA PHE A 20 -13.70 -15.54 -2.52
C PHE A 20 -12.43 -14.82 -2.10
N GLU A 21 -11.33 -15.57 -2.01
CA GLU A 21 -9.98 -15.04 -1.88
C GLU A 21 -9.16 -15.38 -3.12
N VAL A 22 -8.21 -14.51 -3.46
CA VAL A 22 -7.23 -14.77 -4.52
C VAL A 22 -5.92 -15.16 -3.84
N GLU A 23 -5.49 -16.41 -4.02
CA GLU A 23 -4.24 -16.92 -3.43
C GLU A 23 -3.01 -16.40 -4.20
N MET A 24 -3.17 -16.18 -5.51
CA MET A 24 -2.12 -15.71 -6.40
C MET A 24 -2.70 -14.97 -7.60
N TYR A 25 -2.14 -13.81 -7.90
CA TYR A 25 -2.24 -13.17 -9.20
C TYR A 25 -1.00 -13.50 -10.03
N ASP A 26 -1.20 -14.01 -11.23
CA ASP A 26 -0.15 -14.16 -12.23
C ASP A 26 -0.49 -13.28 -13.42
N LEU A 27 0.31 -12.23 -13.59
CA LEU A 27 0.04 -11.13 -14.50
C LEU A 27 1.09 -11.12 -15.61
N THR A 28 0.67 -11.35 -16.84
CA THR A 28 1.48 -11.10 -18.03
C THR A 28 1.00 -9.82 -18.69
N LEU A 29 1.83 -8.79 -18.68
CA LEU A 29 1.50 -7.43 -19.10
C LEU A 29 2.40 -7.00 -20.25
N ASP A 30 1.80 -6.46 -21.30
CA ASP A 30 2.46 -5.79 -22.42
C ASP A 30 2.08 -4.30 -22.38
N TYR A 31 3.02 -3.45 -21.98
CA TYR A 31 2.83 -2.01 -21.94
C TYR A 31 3.70 -1.32 -22.99
N LYS A 32 3.04 -0.52 -23.85
CA LYS A 32 3.68 0.31 -24.87
C LYS A 32 3.66 1.76 -24.43
N VAL A 33 4.82 2.28 -24.01
CA VAL A 33 4.93 3.65 -23.47
C VAL A 33 4.44 4.67 -24.49
N ALA A 34 4.88 4.55 -25.75
CA ALA A 34 4.57 5.53 -26.80
C ALA A 34 3.08 5.70 -27.13
N THR A 35 2.23 4.75 -26.74
CA THR A 35 0.78 4.79 -27.06
C THR A 35 -0.10 4.74 -25.82
N ASN A 36 0.50 4.66 -24.63
CA ASN A 36 -0.15 4.32 -23.37
C ASN A 36 -1.17 3.19 -23.56
N ARG A 37 -0.69 2.05 -24.09
CA ARG A 37 -1.54 0.88 -24.32
C ARG A 37 -1.04 -0.27 -23.48
N LEU A 38 -1.94 -0.82 -22.68
CA LEU A 38 -1.74 -2.03 -21.91
C LEU A 38 -2.54 -3.16 -22.56
N ALA A 39 -1.91 -4.32 -22.74
CA ALA A 39 -2.58 -5.60 -22.93
C ALA A 39 -2.15 -6.53 -21.80
N GLY A 40 -3.10 -7.27 -21.23
CA GLY A 40 -2.85 -8.10 -20.08
C GLY A 40 -3.55 -9.45 -20.19
N GLU A 41 -2.87 -10.46 -19.69
CA GLU A 41 -3.42 -11.78 -19.36
C GLU A 41 -3.26 -11.93 -17.84
N ALA A 42 -4.38 -12.02 -17.12
CA ALA A 42 -4.38 -12.21 -15.68
C ALA A 42 -4.94 -13.60 -15.34
N MET A 43 -4.14 -14.41 -14.67
CA MET A 43 -4.56 -15.68 -14.09
C MET A 43 -4.67 -15.54 -12.57
N LEU A 44 -5.85 -15.80 -12.04
CA LEU A 44 -6.17 -15.71 -10.62
C LEU A 44 -6.43 -17.11 -10.08
N ALA A 45 -5.59 -17.56 -9.14
CA ALA A 45 -5.87 -18.75 -8.34
C ALA A 45 -6.81 -18.34 -7.20
N ILE A 46 -8.02 -18.88 -7.18
CA ILE A 46 -9.11 -18.46 -6.31
C ILE A 46 -9.59 -19.61 -5.42
N ILE A 47 -9.89 -19.30 -4.16
CA ILE A 47 -10.65 -20.16 -3.25
C ILE A 47 -11.99 -19.51 -2.91
N MET A 48 -13.08 -20.26 -3.05
CA MET A 48 -14.42 -19.79 -2.68
C MET A 48 -14.59 -19.80 -1.16
N LEU A 49 -15.07 -18.70 -0.58
CA LEU A 49 -15.37 -18.58 0.86
C LEU A 49 -16.81 -18.97 1.20
N ARG A 50 -17.73 -18.87 0.24
CA ARG A 50 -19.12 -19.30 0.38
C ARG A 50 -19.66 -19.82 -0.95
N GLU A 51 -20.81 -20.49 -0.89
CA GLU A 51 -21.47 -20.98 -2.09
C GLU A 51 -21.91 -19.82 -2.98
N GLU A 52 -21.47 -19.80 -4.24
CA GLU A 52 -21.87 -18.78 -5.21
C GLU A 52 -21.78 -19.30 -6.66
N SER A 53 -22.59 -18.72 -7.53
CA SER A 53 -22.70 -19.07 -8.96
C SER A 53 -21.98 -18.10 -9.91
N HIS A 54 -21.34 -17.08 -9.37
CA HIS A 54 -20.60 -16.07 -10.11
C HIS A 54 -19.44 -15.51 -9.29
N ILE A 55 -18.42 -14.99 -9.97
CA ILE A 55 -17.31 -14.25 -9.36
C ILE A 55 -17.40 -12.82 -9.86
N GLU A 56 -17.20 -11.85 -8.97
CA GLU A 56 -17.09 -10.44 -9.34
C GLU A 56 -15.69 -9.91 -9.05
N LEU A 57 -15.00 -9.48 -10.10
CA LEU A 57 -13.69 -8.83 -10.06
C LEU A 57 -13.85 -7.34 -10.37
N ASP A 58 -13.03 -6.51 -9.76
CA ASP A 58 -12.87 -5.11 -10.12
C ASP A 58 -11.94 -4.99 -11.34
N LEU A 59 -12.36 -4.26 -12.37
CA LEU A 59 -11.53 -3.90 -13.53
C LEU A 59 -12.06 -2.63 -14.16
N ALA A 60 -11.29 -1.54 -14.16
CA ALA A 60 -11.69 -0.21 -14.60
C ALA A 60 -10.95 0.20 -15.89
N GLY A 61 -11.68 0.77 -16.86
CA GLY A 61 -11.10 1.42 -18.05
C GLY A 61 -10.51 0.49 -19.12
N LEU A 62 -10.39 -0.81 -18.86
CA LEU A 62 -9.82 -1.79 -19.77
C LEU A 62 -10.88 -2.74 -20.31
N ALA A 63 -10.86 -3.03 -21.62
CA ALA A 63 -11.83 -3.90 -22.25
C ALA A 63 -11.42 -5.37 -22.12
N VAL A 64 -12.34 -6.21 -21.64
CA VAL A 64 -12.17 -7.66 -21.57
C VAL A 64 -12.48 -8.28 -22.93
N SER A 65 -11.60 -9.14 -23.44
CA SER A 65 -11.81 -9.89 -24.68
C SER A 65 -12.19 -11.35 -24.42
N ALA A 66 -11.66 -11.97 -23.37
CA ALA A 66 -11.99 -13.35 -23.02
C ALA A 66 -11.89 -13.59 -21.52
N VAL A 67 -12.68 -14.56 -21.04
CA VAL A 67 -12.59 -15.09 -19.68
C VAL A 67 -12.67 -16.61 -19.75
N ARG A 68 -11.81 -17.28 -18.98
CA ARG A 68 -11.84 -18.73 -18.79
C ARG A 68 -11.94 -19.04 -17.30
N VAL A 69 -12.60 -20.14 -16.98
CA VAL A 69 -12.64 -20.72 -15.63
C VAL A 69 -12.15 -22.17 -15.78
N ASN A 70 -11.05 -22.51 -15.11
CA ASN A 70 -10.37 -23.79 -15.21
C ASN A 70 -10.08 -24.17 -16.69
N GLY A 71 -9.56 -23.24 -17.48
CA GLY A 71 -9.26 -23.44 -18.91
C GLY A 71 -10.48 -23.44 -19.85
N HIS A 72 -11.71 -23.49 -19.33
CA HIS A 72 -12.93 -23.48 -20.15
C HIS A 72 -13.49 -22.07 -20.32
N LYS A 73 -13.93 -21.72 -21.53
CA LYS A 73 -14.55 -20.41 -21.82
C LYS A 73 -15.75 -20.16 -20.90
N ALA A 74 -15.78 -19.02 -20.24
CA ALA A 74 -16.86 -18.59 -19.37
C ALA A 74 -17.64 -17.42 -19.98
N SER A 75 -18.94 -17.36 -19.71
CA SER A 75 -19.74 -16.17 -20.00
C SER A 75 -19.45 -15.10 -18.95
N TYR A 76 -19.33 -13.85 -19.39
CA TYR A 76 -19.08 -12.73 -18.48
C TYR A 76 -19.86 -11.48 -18.91
N SER A 77 -20.01 -10.55 -17.98
CA SER A 77 -20.43 -9.18 -18.26
C SER A 77 -19.49 -8.21 -17.57
N HIS A 78 -19.07 -7.16 -18.28
CA HIS A 78 -18.20 -6.12 -17.74
C HIS A 78 -18.90 -4.76 -17.83
N LYS A 79 -19.30 -4.21 -16.68
CA LYS A 79 -20.04 -2.94 -16.59
C LYS A 79 -19.65 -2.21 -15.32
N HIS A 80 -19.61 -0.88 -15.36
CA HIS A 80 -19.32 -0.02 -14.18
C HIS A 80 -18.08 -0.46 -13.38
N ALA A 81 -16.99 -0.76 -14.09
CA ALA A 81 -15.75 -1.27 -13.51
C ALA A 81 -15.85 -2.64 -12.78
N ARG A 82 -16.94 -3.39 -12.98
CA ARG A 82 -17.16 -4.71 -12.40
C ARG A 82 -17.25 -5.78 -13.48
N LEU A 83 -16.36 -6.76 -13.40
CA LEU A 83 -16.32 -7.95 -14.25
C LEU A 83 -17.01 -9.10 -13.51
N ARG A 84 -18.23 -9.43 -13.94
CA ARG A 84 -19.00 -10.55 -13.42
C ARG A 84 -18.80 -11.78 -14.30
N VAL A 85 -18.16 -12.80 -13.76
CA VAL A 85 -17.86 -14.08 -14.42
C VAL A 85 -18.87 -15.13 -13.97
N LYS A 86 -19.58 -15.75 -14.92
CA LYS A 86 -20.54 -16.82 -14.62
C LYS A 86 -19.81 -18.15 -14.44
N LEU A 87 -20.08 -18.82 -13.32
CA LEU A 87 -19.58 -20.18 -13.08
C LEU A 87 -20.49 -21.21 -13.74
N ALA A 88 -19.95 -22.36 -14.12
CA ALA A 88 -20.72 -23.44 -14.78
C ALA A 88 -21.83 -24.01 -13.88
N ARG A 89 -21.62 -23.96 -12.57
CA ARG A 89 -22.56 -24.30 -11.49
C ARG A 89 -22.20 -23.47 -10.26
N ALA A 90 -23.06 -23.49 -9.24
CA ALA A 90 -22.68 -22.96 -7.93
C ALA A 90 -21.45 -23.73 -7.40
N MET A 91 -20.43 -22.98 -6.97
CA MET A 91 -19.22 -23.53 -6.36
C MET A 91 -19.33 -23.36 -4.86
N VAL A 92 -19.18 -24.44 -4.11
CA VAL A 92 -19.25 -24.44 -2.64
C VAL A 92 -18.00 -23.84 -2.02
N ALA A 93 -18.08 -23.43 -0.75
CA ALA A 93 -16.93 -22.98 0.02
C ALA A 93 -15.78 -24.02 0.00
N GLY A 94 -14.54 -23.54 -0.04
CA GLY A 94 -13.33 -24.36 -0.17
C GLY A 94 -13.02 -24.85 -1.58
N THR A 95 -13.86 -24.55 -2.58
CA THR A 95 -13.57 -24.89 -3.98
C THR A 95 -12.44 -24.02 -4.50
N HIS A 96 -11.37 -24.65 -5.01
CA HIS A 96 -10.33 -23.97 -5.78
C HIS A 96 -10.68 -23.89 -7.25
N LEU A 97 -10.39 -22.76 -7.87
CA LEU A 97 -10.59 -22.53 -9.30
C LEU A 97 -9.57 -21.52 -9.83
N VAL A 98 -9.31 -21.58 -11.12
CA VAL A 98 -8.46 -20.62 -11.83
C VAL A 98 -9.34 -19.78 -12.74
N VAL A 99 -9.30 -18.47 -12.59
CA VAL A 99 -9.94 -17.52 -13.53
C VAL A 99 -8.86 -16.87 -14.36
N GLU A 100 -8.98 -16.98 -15.68
CA GLU A 100 -8.10 -16.31 -16.63
C GLU A 100 -8.89 -15.20 -17.33
N VAL A 101 -8.29 -14.01 -17.44
CA VAL A 101 -8.91 -12.82 -18.05
C VAL A 101 -7.93 -12.20 -19.04
N ASP A 102 -8.34 -12.11 -20.30
CA ASP A 102 -7.64 -11.39 -21.35
C ASP A 102 -8.27 -10.00 -21.49
N TYR A 103 -7.46 -8.94 -21.41
CA TYR A 103 -7.94 -7.56 -21.45
C TYR A 103 -6.93 -6.61 -22.10
N ALA A 104 -7.41 -5.49 -22.62
CA ALA A 104 -6.55 -4.45 -23.16
C ALA A 104 -7.22 -3.09 -23.18
N GLY A 105 -6.43 -2.03 -23.23
CA GLY A 105 -6.93 -0.67 -23.33
C GLY A 105 -5.85 0.37 -23.11
N LYS A 106 -6.29 1.60 -22.88
CA LYS A 106 -5.43 2.66 -22.38
C LYS A 106 -5.67 2.78 -20.87
N PRO A 107 -4.74 2.33 -20.01
CA PRO A 107 -4.91 2.51 -18.58
C PRO A 107 -4.85 4.01 -18.26
N ALA A 108 -5.60 4.40 -17.24
CA ALA A 108 -5.64 5.77 -16.76
C ALA A 108 -6.09 5.76 -15.30
N PRO A 109 -5.67 6.76 -14.50
CA PRO A 109 -6.07 6.79 -13.11
C PRO A 109 -7.56 7.12 -13.07
N ARG A 110 -8.31 6.37 -12.27
CA ARG A 110 -9.75 6.58 -12.10
C ARG A 110 -9.99 7.76 -11.18
N LYS A 111 -11.06 8.50 -11.45
CA LYS A 111 -11.55 9.51 -10.51
C LYS A 111 -12.18 8.83 -9.31
N SER A 112 -11.80 9.28 -8.12
CA SER A 112 -12.39 8.88 -6.84
C SER A 112 -12.69 10.12 -6.01
N ARG A 113 -13.33 9.94 -4.85
CA ARG A 113 -13.53 11.04 -3.89
C ARG A 113 -12.22 11.52 -3.24
N TRP A 114 -11.17 10.70 -3.31
CA TRP A 114 -9.84 10.97 -2.75
C TRP A 114 -8.84 11.39 -3.83
N GLY A 115 -9.33 11.89 -4.97
CA GLY A 115 -8.48 12.26 -6.11
C GLY A 115 -8.38 11.17 -7.18
N ARG A 116 -7.36 11.28 -8.03
CA ARG A 116 -7.11 10.34 -9.12
C ARG A 116 -6.19 9.24 -8.60
N ILE A 117 -6.61 7.99 -8.78
CA ILE A 117 -5.89 6.82 -8.24
C ILE A 117 -5.75 5.75 -9.32
N GLY A 118 -4.67 4.98 -9.25
CA GLY A 118 -4.36 3.85 -10.12
C GLY A 118 -3.17 4.10 -11.04
N PHE A 119 -3.28 3.61 -12.26
CA PHE A 119 -2.23 3.64 -13.28
C PHE A 119 -2.16 4.99 -13.96
N GLU A 120 -1.03 5.66 -13.85
CA GLU A 120 -0.78 6.98 -14.40
C GLU A 120 0.35 6.95 -15.44
N GLU A 121 0.08 7.61 -16.56
CA GLU A 121 1.07 7.86 -17.60
C GLU A 121 1.92 9.06 -17.18
N LEU A 122 3.24 8.86 -17.14
CA LEU A 122 4.21 9.92 -16.87
C LEU A 122 4.67 10.58 -18.18
N THR A 123 5.37 11.72 -18.07
CA THR A 123 6.00 12.38 -19.21
C THR A 123 6.88 11.40 -20.01
N ASP A 124 7.60 10.50 -19.34
CA ASP A 124 8.38 9.42 -19.96
C ASP A 124 8.30 8.11 -19.16
N GLY A 125 7.16 7.41 -19.26
CA GLY A 125 6.97 6.11 -18.62
C GLY A 125 5.58 5.91 -18.02
N ALA A 126 5.52 5.25 -16.86
CA ALA A 126 4.29 5.05 -16.11
C ALA A 126 4.58 4.80 -14.62
N LEU A 127 3.61 5.14 -13.77
CA LEU A 127 3.59 4.80 -12.36
C LEU A 127 2.23 4.20 -11.98
N VAL A 128 2.19 3.43 -10.89
CA VAL A 128 0.93 2.94 -10.32
C VAL A 128 0.83 3.30 -8.84
N ALA A 129 -0.20 4.07 -8.49
CA ALA A 129 -0.53 4.50 -7.14
C ALA A 129 -1.97 4.08 -6.80
N SER A 130 -2.15 2.95 -6.13
CA SER A 130 -3.46 2.27 -6.09
C SER A 130 -4.25 2.47 -4.79
N GLN A 131 -3.72 3.18 -3.78
CA GLN A 131 -4.48 3.43 -2.56
C GLN A 131 -5.66 4.38 -2.83
N PRO A 132 -6.89 4.11 -2.32
CA PRO A 132 -7.35 2.90 -1.64
C PRO A 132 -7.90 1.83 -2.60
N THR A 133 -8.35 2.21 -3.81
CA THR A 133 -9.04 1.31 -4.75
C THR A 133 -8.70 1.57 -6.22
N GLY A 134 -7.42 1.74 -6.51
CA GLY A 134 -6.86 2.08 -7.82
C GLY A 134 -6.30 0.89 -8.60
N ALA A 135 -6.07 -0.26 -7.97
CA ALA A 135 -5.55 -1.46 -8.62
C ALA A 135 -6.35 -1.91 -9.87
N PRO A 136 -7.69 -1.76 -9.92
CA PRO A 136 -8.51 -2.15 -11.06
C PRO A 136 -8.17 -1.43 -12.36
N THR A 137 -7.42 -0.33 -12.33
CA THR A 137 -7.05 0.40 -13.55
C THR A 137 -5.98 -0.31 -14.39
N TRP A 138 -5.37 -1.38 -13.88
CA TRP A 138 -4.30 -2.10 -14.59
C TRP A 138 -4.40 -3.63 -14.55
N PHE A 139 -5.15 -4.22 -13.62
CA PHE A 139 -5.44 -5.66 -13.63
C PHE A 139 -6.79 -5.99 -12.96
N PRO A 140 -7.43 -7.12 -13.32
CA PRO A 140 -8.66 -7.56 -12.67
C PRO A 140 -8.36 -8.14 -11.28
N CYS A 141 -9.02 -7.64 -10.23
CA CYS A 141 -8.69 -7.99 -8.85
C CYS A 141 -9.87 -8.01 -7.87
N ASN A 142 -9.64 -8.52 -6.67
CA ASN A 142 -10.51 -8.32 -5.51
C ASN A 142 -9.95 -7.13 -4.71
N ASP A 143 -10.42 -5.92 -5.03
CA ASP A 143 -9.76 -4.68 -4.63
C ASP A 143 -10.13 -4.21 -3.22
N HIS A 144 -9.50 -4.83 -2.21
CA HIS A 144 -9.78 -4.52 -0.81
C HIS A 144 -8.54 -4.74 0.08
N PRO A 145 -8.27 -3.89 1.09
CA PRO A 145 -7.04 -3.93 1.88
C PRO A 145 -6.83 -5.25 2.63
N ALA A 146 -7.92 -5.89 3.08
CA ALA A 146 -7.87 -7.19 3.74
C ALA A 146 -7.64 -8.39 2.81
N ARG A 147 -7.73 -8.20 1.48
CA ARG A 147 -7.64 -9.29 0.48
C ARG A 147 -6.22 -9.35 -0.07
N LYS A 148 -5.29 -9.87 0.74
CA LYS A 148 -3.88 -10.00 0.37
C LYS A 148 -3.66 -11.23 -0.50
N SER A 149 -2.73 -11.12 -1.45
CA SER A 149 -2.42 -12.18 -2.41
C SER A 149 -0.93 -12.20 -2.74
N ARG A 150 -0.44 -13.33 -3.26
CA ARG A 150 0.90 -13.39 -3.86
C ARG A 150 0.85 -12.89 -5.30
N TYR A 151 1.98 -12.46 -5.83
CA TYR A 151 2.06 -11.96 -7.21
C TYR A 151 3.21 -12.60 -7.98
N ARG A 152 2.92 -13.04 -9.19
CA ARG A 152 3.90 -13.27 -10.25
C ARG A 152 3.63 -12.25 -11.35
N MET A 153 4.65 -11.53 -11.78
CA MET A 153 4.50 -10.50 -12.79
C MET A 153 5.54 -10.69 -13.89
N ALA A 154 5.08 -10.71 -15.14
CA ALA A 154 5.90 -10.64 -16.34
C ALA A 154 5.48 -9.39 -17.12
N ILE A 155 6.35 -8.39 -17.16
CA ILE A 155 6.01 -7.06 -17.70
C ILE A 155 6.93 -6.77 -18.87
N THR A 156 6.34 -6.62 -20.06
CA THR A 156 7.06 -6.33 -21.30
C THR A 156 6.85 -4.89 -21.73
N THR A 157 7.96 -4.19 -22.01
CA THR A 157 7.97 -2.82 -22.54
C THR A 157 9.16 -2.60 -23.48
N GLU A 158 9.31 -1.41 -24.06
CA GLU A 158 10.44 -1.04 -24.90
C GLU A 158 11.78 -1.18 -24.12
N LYS A 159 12.82 -1.71 -24.77
CA LYS A 159 14.11 -2.05 -24.12
C LYS A 159 14.84 -0.86 -23.44
N ALA A 160 14.47 0.37 -23.80
CA ALA A 160 15.02 1.58 -23.21
C ALA A 160 14.52 1.85 -21.78
N TYR A 161 13.43 1.20 -21.35
CA TYR A 161 12.83 1.39 -20.04
C TYR A 161 13.25 0.29 -19.05
N HIS A 162 13.45 0.72 -17.82
CA HIS A 162 13.59 -0.15 -16.66
C HIS A 162 12.21 -0.29 -16.02
N VAL A 163 11.85 -1.51 -15.64
CA VAL A 163 10.61 -1.81 -14.92
C VAL A 163 10.95 -2.18 -13.49
N VAL A 164 10.21 -1.64 -12.54
CA VAL A 164 10.20 -2.04 -11.13
C VAL A 164 8.78 -2.46 -10.78
N ALA A 165 8.61 -3.59 -10.12
CA ALA A 165 7.32 -4.06 -9.62
C ALA A 165 7.54 -4.82 -8.31
N ASN A 166 6.47 -5.12 -7.56
CA ASN A 166 6.60 -5.80 -6.26
C ASN A 166 7.32 -7.14 -6.38
N GLY A 167 8.08 -7.47 -5.33
CA GLY A 167 8.74 -8.75 -5.17
C GLY A 167 10.20 -8.74 -5.57
N ILE A 168 10.78 -9.94 -5.62
CA ILE A 168 12.18 -10.16 -5.98
C ILE A 168 12.31 -10.22 -7.51
N PRO A 169 13.23 -9.44 -8.13
CA PRO A 169 13.51 -9.55 -9.56
C PRO A 169 14.03 -10.93 -9.91
N ALA A 170 13.47 -11.53 -10.96
CA ALA A 170 13.85 -12.85 -11.48
C ALA A 170 14.42 -12.77 -12.91
N GLY A 171 15.14 -11.68 -13.17
CA GLY A 171 15.78 -11.41 -14.45
C GLY A 171 14.83 -10.86 -15.51
N HIS A 172 15.37 -10.75 -16.72
CA HIS A 172 14.65 -10.25 -17.89
C HIS A 172 15.13 -10.96 -19.17
N THR A 173 14.31 -10.92 -20.20
CA THR A 173 14.62 -11.45 -21.53
C THR A 173 14.33 -10.40 -22.60
N ASP A 174 15.20 -10.30 -23.60
CA ASP A 174 15.07 -9.37 -24.72
C ASP A 174 14.55 -10.09 -25.97
N HIS A 175 13.59 -9.49 -26.66
CA HIS A 175 13.12 -9.96 -27.96
C HIS A 175 12.58 -8.79 -28.79
N GLY A 176 13.07 -8.63 -30.03
CA GLY A 176 12.52 -7.69 -31.00
C GLY A 176 12.42 -6.24 -30.50
N GLY A 177 13.50 -5.69 -29.93
CA GLY A 177 13.52 -4.31 -29.40
C GLY A 177 12.76 -4.10 -28.09
N ARG A 178 12.15 -5.15 -27.54
CA ARG A 178 11.42 -5.13 -26.28
C ARG A 178 12.11 -5.99 -25.22
N ARG A 179 11.76 -5.75 -23.97
CA ARG A 179 12.28 -6.46 -22.80
C ARG A 179 11.14 -6.88 -21.89
N THR A 180 11.14 -8.15 -21.48
CA THR A 180 10.22 -8.69 -20.47
C THR A 180 10.95 -8.83 -19.14
N TRP A 181 10.49 -8.11 -18.13
CA TRP A 181 10.97 -8.18 -16.75
C TRP A 181 10.11 -9.13 -15.95
N ARG A 182 10.69 -9.89 -15.01
CA ARG A 182 9.95 -10.86 -14.18
C ARG A 182 10.16 -10.58 -12.70
N PHE A 183 9.07 -10.69 -11.93
CA PHE A 183 9.06 -10.46 -10.48
C PHE A 183 8.21 -11.51 -9.77
N TYR A 184 8.64 -11.86 -8.56
CA TYR A 184 7.96 -12.82 -7.68
C TYR A 184 7.80 -12.25 -6.28
N GLN A 185 6.56 -12.07 -5.85
CA GLN A 185 6.17 -11.57 -4.53
C GLN A 185 5.47 -12.72 -3.77
N ASP A 186 6.27 -13.51 -3.04
CA ASP A 186 5.76 -14.65 -2.27
C ASP A 186 5.11 -14.26 -0.94
N ILE A 187 5.46 -13.09 -0.41
CA ILE A 187 4.81 -12.53 0.77
C ILE A 187 3.52 -11.84 0.33
N PRO A 188 2.33 -12.23 0.83
CA PRO A 188 1.07 -11.65 0.38
C PRO A 188 1.01 -10.12 0.54
N ALA A 189 0.50 -9.41 -0.46
CA ALA A 189 0.27 -7.97 -0.44
C ALA A 189 -1.19 -7.66 -0.81
N ALA A 190 -1.76 -6.63 -0.20
CA ALA A 190 -3.04 -6.09 -0.64
C ALA A 190 -2.93 -5.51 -2.06
N THR A 191 -4.03 -5.50 -2.80
CA THR A 191 -4.07 -5.01 -4.20
C THR A 191 -3.63 -3.56 -4.33
N TYR A 192 -3.97 -2.70 -3.35
CA TYR A 192 -3.58 -1.29 -3.37
C TYR A 192 -2.06 -1.07 -3.24
N LEU A 193 -1.33 -2.06 -2.71
CA LEU A 193 0.13 -2.05 -2.58
C LEU A 193 0.84 -2.68 -3.78
N ALA A 194 0.08 -3.27 -4.71
CA ALA A 194 0.61 -3.76 -5.96
C ALA A 194 0.89 -2.56 -6.90
N THR A 195 2.08 -2.53 -7.48
CA THR A 195 2.57 -1.39 -8.24
C THR A 195 3.49 -1.83 -9.39
N VAL A 196 3.57 -0.97 -10.39
CA VAL A 196 4.52 -1.04 -11.50
C VAL A 196 5.05 0.37 -11.75
N GLN A 197 6.36 0.50 -11.83
CA GLN A 197 7.07 1.73 -12.17
C GLN A 197 7.87 1.48 -13.44
N ILE A 198 7.68 2.30 -14.46
CA ILE A 198 8.34 2.19 -15.77
C ILE A 198 8.95 3.54 -16.08
N GLY A 199 10.25 3.57 -16.33
CA GLY A 199 10.96 4.80 -16.66
C GLY A 199 12.40 4.56 -17.11
N ARG A 200 13.09 5.62 -17.49
CA ARG A 200 14.50 5.56 -17.90
C ARG A 200 15.43 5.58 -16.69
N TYR A 201 15.40 4.50 -15.93
CA TYR A 201 16.09 4.43 -14.65
C TYR A 201 17.47 3.77 -14.71
N ARG A 202 18.30 4.10 -13.72
CA ARG A 202 19.46 3.34 -13.28
C ARG A 202 19.15 2.77 -11.90
N GLU A 203 19.64 1.57 -11.64
CA GLU A 203 19.58 0.94 -10.32
C GLU A 203 20.97 1.01 -9.67
N GLU A 204 21.01 1.47 -8.41
CA GLU A 204 22.18 1.43 -7.54
C GLU A 204 21.83 0.59 -6.31
N GLN A 205 22.50 -0.55 -6.13
CA GLN A 205 22.32 -1.38 -4.94
C GLN A 205 22.90 -0.67 -3.72
N VAL A 206 22.20 -0.78 -2.59
CA VAL A 206 22.62 -0.23 -1.29
C VAL A 206 22.43 -1.29 -0.20
N ASP A 207 23.27 -1.23 0.83
CA ASP A 207 23.08 -2.03 2.05
C ASP A 207 22.40 -1.18 3.10
N LEU A 208 21.25 -1.63 3.61
CA LEU A 208 20.43 -0.91 4.58
C LEU A 208 20.57 -1.55 5.97
N GLY A 209 21.82 -1.78 6.40
CA GLY A 209 22.11 -2.43 7.68
C GLY A 209 21.96 -3.95 7.65
N GLY A 210 22.35 -4.59 6.55
CA GLY A 210 22.19 -6.04 6.32
C GLY A 210 20.93 -6.41 5.54
N ILE A 211 20.04 -5.45 5.30
CA ILE A 211 18.88 -5.60 4.41
C ILE A 211 19.29 -5.14 3.01
N PRO A 212 19.20 -6.01 1.98
CA PRO A 212 19.42 -5.60 0.61
C PRO A 212 18.48 -4.46 0.22
N GLY A 213 19.03 -3.41 -0.39
CA GLY A 213 18.27 -2.27 -0.87
C GLY A 213 18.66 -1.84 -2.28
N ALA A 214 17.82 -1.02 -2.91
CA ALA A 214 18.17 -0.35 -4.16
C ALA A 214 17.58 1.06 -4.25
N LEU A 215 18.36 1.97 -4.84
CA LEU A 215 17.90 3.28 -5.31
C LEU A 215 17.74 3.21 -6.82
N ILE A 216 16.55 3.52 -7.33
CA ILE A 216 16.22 3.46 -8.75
C ILE A 216 15.77 4.83 -9.22
N TYR A 217 16.50 5.44 -10.16
CA TYR A 217 16.30 6.85 -10.51
C TYR A 217 16.78 7.23 -11.92
N PRO A 218 16.27 8.32 -12.53
CA PRO A 218 16.81 8.89 -13.75
C PRO A 218 18.29 9.28 -13.59
N PRO A 219 19.19 8.93 -14.53
CA PRO A 219 20.64 9.15 -14.37
C PRO A 219 21.07 10.56 -13.95
N HIS A 220 20.36 11.60 -14.40
CA HIS A 220 20.70 12.99 -14.12
C HIS A 220 20.36 13.41 -12.67
N LEU A 221 19.50 12.67 -11.96
CA LEU A 221 19.17 12.89 -10.54
C LEU A 221 20.21 12.30 -9.58
N ARG A 222 21.18 11.52 -10.08
CA ARG A 222 22.13 10.73 -9.26
C ARG A 222 22.70 11.48 -8.07
N ARG A 223 23.21 12.70 -8.26
CA ARG A 223 23.85 13.45 -7.16
C ARG A 223 22.85 13.81 -6.06
N ARG A 224 21.64 14.25 -6.42
CA ARG A 224 20.59 14.63 -5.47
C ARG A 224 20.06 13.40 -4.73
N VAL A 225 19.75 12.34 -5.46
CA VAL A 225 19.27 11.08 -4.88
C VAL A 225 20.30 10.49 -3.90
N LYS A 226 21.58 10.44 -4.27
CA LYS A 226 22.62 9.93 -3.37
C LYS A 226 22.80 10.75 -2.09
N HIS A 227 22.53 12.05 -2.18
CA HIS A 227 22.58 12.93 -1.02
C HIS A 227 21.37 12.65 -0.11
N ASP A 228 20.15 12.84 -0.62
CA ASP A 228 18.94 12.83 0.21
C ASP A 228 18.58 11.43 0.72
N PHE A 229 18.78 10.39 -0.10
CA PHE A 229 18.54 9.00 0.29
C PHE A 229 19.75 8.34 0.95
N GLY A 230 20.85 9.09 1.15
CA GLY A 230 22.08 8.57 1.77
C GLY A 230 21.87 8.10 3.21
N ARG A 231 20.82 8.58 3.88
CA ARG A 231 20.48 8.26 5.28
C ARG A 231 19.44 7.15 5.42
N LEU A 232 19.03 6.52 4.32
CA LEU A 232 18.01 5.47 4.33
C LEU A 232 18.40 4.27 5.21
N GLY A 233 19.70 3.93 5.28
CA GLY A 233 20.19 2.88 6.17
C GLY A 233 20.07 3.22 7.66
N GLU A 234 20.24 4.50 8.03
CA GLU A 234 20.03 4.98 9.42
C GLU A 234 18.55 4.89 9.81
N MET A 235 17.65 5.30 8.89
CA MET A 235 16.20 5.19 9.10
C MET A 235 15.76 3.73 9.26
N MET A 236 16.28 2.83 8.41
CA MET A 236 16.01 1.39 8.50
C MET A 236 16.44 0.84 9.87
N ALA A 237 17.66 1.14 10.31
CA ALA A 237 18.16 0.68 11.60
C ALA A 237 17.33 1.21 12.79
N LEU A 238 16.93 2.48 12.74
CA LEU A 238 16.05 3.08 13.75
C LEU A 238 14.70 2.33 13.83
N PHE A 239 14.12 2.01 12.68
CA PHE A 239 12.83 1.34 12.62
C PHE A 239 12.91 -0.15 12.95
N GLU A 240 13.99 -0.85 12.62
CA GLU A 240 14.21 -2.22 13.10
C GLU A 240 14.38 -2.30 14.61
N ASP A 241 15.05 -1.30 15.21
CA ASP A 241 15.19 -1.17 16.66
C ASP A 241 13.83 -0.92 17.35
N ALA A 242 13.05 0.01 16.80
CA ALA A 242 11.76 0.42 17.35
C ALA A 242 10.63 -0.58 17.11
N PHE A 243 10.52 -1.09 15.88
CA PHE A 243 9.36 -1.84 15.39
C PHE A 243 9.62 -3.33 15.27
N GLY A 244 10.88 -3.77 15.32
CA GLY A 244 11.25 -5.17 15.06
C GLY A 244 11.73 -5.39 13.62
N PRO A 245 12.18 -6.61 13.30
CA PRO A 245 12.85 -6.90 12.02
C PRO A 245 12.05 -6.43 10.81
N TYR A 246 12.74 -5.96 9.78
CA TYR A 246 12.11 -5.56 8.53
C TYR A 246 11.27 -6.72 7.93
N PRO A 247 10.02 -6.47 7.51
CA PRO A 247 9.11 -7.56 7.16
C PRO A 247 9.41 -8.22 5.81
N LEU A 248 10.23 -7.62 4.95
CA LEU A 248 10.46 -8.10 3.58
C LEU A 248 11.94 -8.43 3.35
N ALA A 249 12.25 -9.03 2.19
CA ALA A 249 13.62 -9.45 1.87
C ALA A 249 14.46 -8.34 1.19
N LYS A 250 13.82 -7.31 0.63
CA LYS A 250 14.46 -6.16 -0.02
C LYS A 250 13.61 -4.90 0.20
N TYR A 251 14.24 -3.73 0.22
CA TYR A 251 13.56 -2.43 0.12
C TYR A 251 14.04 -1.65 -1.10
N VAL A 252 13.15 -0.96 -1.80
CA VAL A 252 13.50 -0.17 -2.98
C VAL A 252 12.94 1.24 -2.85
N ALA A 253 13.76 2.26 -3.08
CA ALA A 253 13.28 3.62 -3.31
C ALA A 253 13.36 3.93 -4.81
N VAL A 254 12.22 4.22 -5.42
CA VAL A 254 12.11 4.64 -6.82
C VAL A 254 11.91 6.15 -6.85
N ILE A 255 12.70 6.86 -7.64
CA ILE A 255 12.53 8.29 -7.88
C ILE A 255 12.15 8.46 -9.34
N THR A 256 10.95 8.99 -9.61
CA THR A 256 10.48 9.31 -10.95
C THR A 256 11.06 10.63 -11.43
N ASP A 257 11.03 10.88 -12.75
CA ASP A 257 11.49 12.16 -13.30
C ASP A 257 10.45 13.28 -13.10
N ASP A 258 9.17 12.92 -13.15
CA ASP A 258 8.07 13.82 -12.87
C ASP A 258 7.98 14.12 -11.35
N ASP A 259 7.44 15.30 -11.03
CA ASP A 259 7.12 15.67 -9.65
C ASP A 259 5.91 14.89 -9.16
N LEU A 260 5.92 14.51 -7.88
CA LEU A 260 4.78 13.89 -7.21
C LEU A 260 4.30 14.80 -6.07
N GLU A 261 2.99 14.91 -5.91
CA GLU A 261 2.40 15.65 -4.79
C GLU A 261 2.67 14.94 -3.45
N ILE A 262 2.47 13.62 -3.45
CA ILE A 262 2.68 12.75 -2.29
C ILE A 262 3.47 11.53 -2.77
N PRO A 263 4.51 11.09 -2.04
CA PRO A 263 5.12 9.80 -2.26
C PRO A 263 4.13 8.64 -2.09
N ILE A 264 4.48 7.47 -2.60
CA ILE A 264 3.57 6.32 -2.62
C ILE A 264 4.24 5.14 -1.92
N GLU A 265 3.56 4.56 -0.94
CA GLU A 265 3.93 3.35 -0.26
C GLU A 265 3.42 2.12 -1.04
N ALA A 266 4.34 1.26 -1.47
CA ALA A 266 4.00 -0.04 -2.01
C ALA A 266 4.75 -1.14 -1.25
N GLN A 267 4.28 -2.38 -1.32
CA GLN A 267 4.92 -3.43 -0.54
C GLN A 267 6.33 -3.71 -1.08
N GLY A 268 7.34 -3.44 -0.26
CA GLY A 268 8.76 -3.59 -0.58
C GLY A 268 9.38 -2.39 -1.27
N MET A 269 8.63 -1.31 -1.46
CA MET A 269 9.15 -0.12 -2.12
C MET A 269 8.42 1.18 -1.76
N ALA A 270 9.07 2.31 -2.02
CA ALA A 270 8.44 3.62 -2.01
C ALA A 270 8.77 4.37 -3.30
N THR A 271 7.82 5.16 -3.80
CA THR A 271 8.00 5.97 -5.02
C THR A 271 7.95 7.45 -4.68
N PHE A 272 8.92 8.21 -5.17
CA PHE A 272 9.06 9.64 -4.95
C PHE A 272 9.18 10.38 -6.29
N GLY A 273 8.69 11.61 -6.36
CA GLY A 273 8.95 12.50 -7.49
C GLY A 273 10.33 13.16 -7.43
N ALA A 274 10.78 13.73 -8.55
CA ALA A 274 12.07 14.44 -8.62
C ALA A 274 12.15 15.61 -7.64
N ASN A 275 11.03 16.27 -7.34
CA ASN A 275 10.89 17.30 -6.31
C ASN A 275 11.28 16.85 -4.89
N HIS A 276 11.23 15.55 -4.59
CA HIS A 276 11.62 15.04 -3.27
C HIS A 276 13.12 14.77 -3.14
N ALA A 277 13.83 14.71 -4.26
CA ALA A 277 15.30 14.64 -4.30
C ALA A 277 15.86 16.03 -4.63
N ASP A 278 15.78 16.95 -3.66
CA ASP A 278 16.19 18.35 -3.81
C ASP A 278 17.69 18.60 -3.59
N GLY A 279 18.42 17.62 -3.04
CA GLY A 279 19.83 17.69 -2.68
C GLY A 279 20.11 18.40 -1.35
N HIS A 280 19.09 18.59 -0.51
CA HIS A 280 19.16 19.35 0.74
C HIS A 280 18.48 18.63 1.92
N HIS A 281 18.15 17.33 1.79
CA HIS A 281 17.38 16.57 2.79
C HIS A 281 15.97 17.16 3.07
N GLY A 282 15.38 17.90 2.12
CA GLY A 282 14.07 18.55 2.31
C GLY A 282 12.90 17.56 2.51
N SER A 283 13.09 16.30 2.08
CA SER A 283 12.06 15.25 2.14
C SER A 283 12.41 14.10 3.09
N ASP A 284 13.42 14.23 3.95
CA ASP A 284 13.80 13.19 4.94
C ASP A 284 12.59 12.70 5.77
N ARG A 285 11.70 13.63 6.13
CA ARG A 285 10.43 13.34 6.82
C ARG A 285 9.57 12.35 6.04
N LEU A 286 9.40 12.58 4.74
CA LEU A 286 8.59 11.73 3.87
C LEU A 286 9.29 10.40 3.58
N ILE A 287 10.61 10.38 3.41
CA ILE A 287 11.36 9.13 3.24
C ILE A 287 11.18 8.22 4.47
N ALA A 288 11.24 8.80 5.67
CA ALA A 288 10.96 8.09 6.91
C ALA A 288 9.50 7.57 6.99
N HIS A 289 8.53 8.36 6.51
CA HIS A 289 7.12 7.99 6.46
C HIS A 289 6.89 6.75 5.58
N GLU A 290 7.36 6.79 4.33
CA GLU A 290 7.16 5.69 3.37
C GLU A 290 7.88 4.41 3.76
N LEU A 291 9.03 4.53 4.44
CA LEU A 291 9.74 3.38 4.97
C LEU A 291 8.96 2.75 6.15
N ALA A 292 8.37 3.56 7.03
CA ALA A 292 7.58 3.05 8.16
C ALA A 292 6.33 2.27 7.69
N HIS A 293 5.74 2.65 6.57
CA HIS A 293 4.61 1.92 5.98
C HIS A 293 4.90 0.45 5.68
N GLN A 294 6.17 0.08 5.49
CA GLN A 294 6.54 -1.32 5.26
C GLN A 294 6.13 -2.22 6.45
N TRP A 295 6.12 -1.70 7.69
CA TRP A 295 5.52 -2.36 8.85
C TRP A 295 4.01 -2.06 8.96
N PHE A 296 3.64 -0.77 8.89
CA PHE A 296 2.29 -0.27 9.19
C PHE A 296 1.53 0.13 7.92
N GLY A 297 0.64 -0.74 7.46
CA GLY A 297 -0.08 -0.60 6.20
C GLY A 297 0.30 -1.67 5.21
N ASN A 298 1.58 -2.07 5.14
CA ASN A 298 2.03 -3.09 4.19
C ASN A 298 2.06 -4.49 4.83
N SER A 299 2.99 -4.70 5.76
CA SER A 299 3.05 -5.97 6.50
C SER A 299 1.77 -6.20 7.30
N VAL A 300 1.34 -5.19 8.06
CA VAL A 300 0.05 -5.20 8.78
C VAL A 300 -0.92 -4.29 8.05
N THR A 301 -1.81 -4.85 7.22
CA THR A 301 -2.84 -4.08 6.49
C THR A 301 -4.11 -3.90 7.35
N PRO A 302 -4.91 -2.85 7.15
CA PRO A 302 -6.17 -2.68 7.87
C PRO A 302 -7.24 -3.69 7.38
N LYS A 303 -8.04 -4.23 8.31
CA LYS A 303 -9.19 -5.09 7.98
C LYS A 303 -10.28 -4.37 7.20
N GLN A 304 -10.43 -3.09 7.47
CA GLN A 304 -11.33 -2.16 6.81
C GLN A 304 -10.68 -0.79 6.85
N TRP A 305 -11.01 0.04 5.87
CA TRP A 305 -10.42 1.36 5.74
C TRP A 305 -10.70 2.31 6.92
N ARG A 306 -11.72 2.06 7.74
CA ARG A 306 -11.94 2.82 9.00
C ARG A 306 -10.74 2.78 9.94
N HIS A 307 -9.91 1.74 9.85
CA HIS A 307 -8.74 1.53 10.70
C HIS A 307 -7.46 2.18 10.15
N ILE A 308 -7.56 3.02 9.11
CA ILE A 308 -6.42 3.66 8.42
C ILE A 308 -5.45 4.40 9.35
N TRP A 309 -5.92 4.89 10.51
CA TRP A 309 -5.04 5.51 11.50
C TRP A 309 -3.92 4.57 12.00
N LEU A 310 -4.11 3.25 11.97
CA LEU A 310 -3.05 2.28 12.31
C LEU A 310 -1.90 2.33 11.31
N ASN A 311 -2.16 2.72 10.06
CA ASN A 311 -1.14 2.95 9.05
C ASN A 311 -0.57 4.37 9.25
N GLU A 312 -1.43 5.37 9.06
CA GLU A 312 -1.02 6.76 8.89
C GLU A 312 -0.55 7.40 10.19
N GLY A 313 -1.14 7.01 11.32
CA GLY A 313 -0.73 7.48 12.64
C GLY A 313 0.66 6.96 13.02
N PHE A 314 0.96 5.70 12.71
CA PHE A 314 2.28 5.12 12.96
C PHE A 314 3.34 5.64 11.97
N ALA A 315 3.01 5.74 10.68
CA ALA A 315 3.92 6.32 9.69
C ALA A 315 4.23 7.78 10.02
N CYS A 316 3.21 8.59 10.34
CA CYS A 316 3.41 9.98 10.74
C CYS A 316 4.17 10.11 12.08
N TYR A 317 3.99 9.20 13.05
CA TYR A 317 4.79 9.21 14.28
C TYR A 317 6.26 8.85 14.03
N SER A 318 6.53 8.00 13.04
CA SER A 318 7.89 7.59 12.64
C SER A 318 8.71 8.76 12.08
N GLU A 319 8.03 9.75 11.48
CA GLU A 319 8.64 11.04 11.12
C GLU A 319 9.26 11.74 12.33
N TRP A 320 8.56 11.73 13.47
CA TRP A 320 9.00 12.40 14.69
C TRP A 320 10.14 11.62 15.35
N MET A 321 10.08 10.29 15.27
CA MET A 321 11.19 9.44 15.69
C MET A 321 12.46 9.72 14.88
N TRP A 322 12.33 9.86 13.56
CA TRP A 322 13.44 10.24 12.69
C TRP A 322 13.95 11.65 12.97
N SER A 323 13.06 12.63 13.13
CA SER A 323 13.43 14.01 13.51
C SER A 323 14.30 14.00 14.77
N GLN A 324 13.89 13.28 15.82
CA GLN A 324 14.66 13.19 17.05
C GLN A 324 16.00 12.45 16.84
N ALA A 325 16.00 11.33 16.13
CA ALA A 325 17.21 10.53 15.89
C ALA A 325 18.24 11.27 15.03
N SER A 326 17.78 12.11 14.10
CA SER A 326 18.62 12.94 13.25
C SER A 326 19.16 14.21 13.91
N GLY A 327 18.78 14.47 15.18
CA GLY A 327 19.21 15.66 15.92
C GLY A 327 18.40 16.92 15.63
N ALA A 328 17.26 16.79 14.93
CA ALA A 328 16.29 17.87 14.76
C ALA A 328 15.37 17.96 15.99
N GLU A 329 14.09 18.28 15.83
CA GLU A 329 13.16 18.44 16.95
C GLU A 329 12.85 17.10 17.63
N SER A 330 12.66 17.14 18.96
CA SER A 330 12.31 15.96 19.74
C SER A 330 10.87 15.52 19.48
N THR A 331 10.58 14.25 19.77
CA THR A 331 9.21 13.70 19.67
C THR A 331 8.21 14.44 20.57
N ASP A 332 8.64 14.89 21.76
CA ASP A 332 7.80 15.66 22.69
C ASP A 332 7.51 17.08 22.11
N ALA A 333 8.51 17.77 21.55
CA ALA A 333 8.32 19.10 20.96
C ALA A 333 7.40 19.08 19.74
N LEU A 334 7.55 18.06 18.87
CA LEU A 334 6.66 17.86 17.73
C LEU A 334 5.23 17.52 18.17
N ALA A 335 5.07 16.72 19.23
CA ALA A 335 3.75 16.43 19.79
C ALA A 335 3.06 17.70 20.30
N GLU A 336 3.77 18.57 21.04
CA GLU A 336 3.24 19.87 21.49
C GLU A 336 2.87 20.78 20.31
N HIS A 337 3.74 20.86 19.30
CA HIS A 337 3.50 21.64 18.09
C HIS A 337 2.22 21.22 17.36
N TYR A 338 2.10 19.92 17.05
CA TYR A 338 0.94 19.42 16.30
C TYR A 338 -0.33 19.40 17.15
N HIS A 339 -0.24 19.18 18.46
CA HIS A 339 -1.38 19.31 19.37
C HIS A 339 -1.95 20.74 19.33
N LYS A 340 -1.08 21.76 19.44
CA LYS A 340 -1.48 23.17 19.34
C LYS A 340 -2.13 23.50 18.00
N ARG A 341 -1.61 22.95 16.89
CA ARG A 341 -2.22 23.13 15.57
C ARG A 341 -3.61 22.50 15.49
N LEU A 342 -3.76 21.25 15.94
CA LEU A 342 -5.04 20.55 15.94
C LEU A 342 -6.09 21.22 16.83
N ALA A 343 -5.67 21.84 17.95
CA ALA A 343 -6.57 22.60 18.82
C ALA A 343 -7.23 23.80 18.11
N GLY A 344 -6.61 24.31 17.03
CA GLY A 344 -7.17 25.38 16.18
C GLY A 344 -8.11 24.90 15.07
N LEU A 345 -8.30 23.59 14.89
CA LEU A 345 -9.16 23.01 13.85
C LEU A 345 -10.52 22.56 14.40
N PRO A 346 -11.52 22.31 13.53
CA PRO A 346 -12.79 21.70 13.93
C PRO A 346 -12.59 20.36 14.66
N GLN A 347 -13.33 20.19 15.76
CA GLN A 347 -13.33 19.02 16.63
C GLN A 347 -14.56 18.15 16.35
N ASP A 348 -14.70 17.73 15.10
CA ASP A 348 -15.86 17.02 14.54
C ASP A 348 -15.49 15.70 13.84
N ILE A 349 -14.26 15.21 14.03
CA ILE A 349 -13.76 13.96 13.44
C ILE A 349 -13.47 12.90 14.52
N LEU A 350 -13.79 11.65 14.22
CA LEU A 350 -13.38 10.47 15.00
C LEU A 350 -12.19 9.81 14.29
N VAL A 351 -11.06 9.66 14.96
CA VAL A 351 -9.86 9.08 14.33
C VAL A 351 -10.02 7.57 14.08
N GLY A 352 -10.73 6.87 14.97
CA GLY A 352 -10.99 5.43 14.84
C GLY A 352 -12.10 5.07 13.84
N ASP A 353 -12.85 6.06 13.35
CA ASP A 353 -13.90 5.90 12.33
C ASP A 353 -14.21 7.26 11.66
N PRO A 354 -13.31 7.78 10.79
CA PRO A 354 -13.46 9.11 10.20
C PRO A 354 -14.59 9.23 9.17
N GLY A 355 -15.14 8.10 8.72
CA GLY A 355 -16.03 8.02 7.57
C GLY A 355 -15.27 8.03 6.24
N ALA A 356 -15.96 7.57 5.20
CA ALA A 356 -15.38 7.39 3.87
C ALA A 356 -14.82 8.69 3.25
N VAL A 357 -15.39 9.84 3.59
CA VAL A 357 -14.97 11.13 3.02
C VAL A 357 -13.65 11.58 3.64
N ASP A 358 -13.56 11.52 4.97
CA ASP A 358 -12.44 12.10 5.73
C ASP A 358 -11.32 11.09 6.03
N MET A 359 -11.34 9.93 5.37
CA MET A 359 -10.37 8.85 5.55
C MET A 359 -8.90 9.29 5.40
N PHE A 360 -8.63 10.27 4.54
CA PHE A 360 -7.29 10.85 4.33
C PHE A 360 -7.22 12.31 4.80
N ASP A 361 -8.10 12.73 5.71
CA ASP A 361 -7.98 14.05 6.33
C ASP A 361 -6.69 14.13 7.17
N ASP A 362 -5.92 15.22 7.03
CA ASP A 362 -4.68 15.47 7.77
C ASP A 362 -4.80 15.25 9.29
N ARG A 363 -6.00 15.46 9.86
CA ARG A 363 -6.27 15.23 11.28
C ARG A 363 -6.10 13.76 11.66
N ILE A 364 -6.33 12.82 10.75
CA ILE A 364 -6.11 11.37 10.99
C ILE A 364 -4.63 11.07 11.16
N TYR A 365 -3.78 11.65 10.30
CA TYR A 365 -2.33 11.52 10.38
C TYR A 365 -1.80 12.13 11.68
N LYS A 366 -2.09 13.42 11.92
CA LYS A 366 -1.52 14.16 13.05
C LYS A 366 -2.09 13.70 14.39
N ARG A 367 -3.41 13.47 14.50
CA ARG A 367 -4.01 12.97 15.74
C ARG A 367 -3.72 11.48 15.95
N GLY A 368 -3.57 10.70 14.88
CA GLY A 368 -3.06 9.34 14.94
C GLY A 368 -1.65 9.29 15.53
N ALA A 369 -0.73 10.13 15.04
CA ALA A 369 0.63 10.23 15.58
C ALA A 369 0.64 10.69 17.05
N LEU A 370 -0.21 11.63 17.43
CA LEU A 370 -0.39 12.01 18.83
C LEU A 370 -0.96 10.88 19.69
N THR A 371 -1.82 10.02 19.13
CA THR A 371 -2.34 8.83 19.83
C THR A 371 -1.20 7.85 20.13
N VAL A 372 -0.32 7.61 19.15
CA VAL A 372 0.88 6.76 19.33
C VAL A 372 1.83 7.39 20.37
N HIS A 373 2.04 8.71 20.30
CA HIS A 373 2.82 9.44 21.30
C HIS A 373 2.23 9.32 22.70
N ALA A 374 0.92 9.57 22.86
CA ALA A 374 0.22 9.48 24.13
C ALA A 374 0.29 8.06 24.71
N LEU A 375 0.16 7.03 23.86
CA LEU A 375 0.37 5.64 24.25
C LEU A 375 1.77 5.44 24.82
N ARG A 376 2.82 5.87 24.09
CA ARG A 376 4.22 5.77 24.53
C ARG A 376 4.46 6.45 25.87
N ARG A 377 3.99 7.70 26.05
CA ARG A 377 4.10 8.44 27.32
C ARG A 377 3.40 7.73 28.47
N THR A 378 2.22 7.17 28.19
CA THR A 378 1.40 6.50 29.20
C THR A 378 2.02 5.20 29.69
N VAL A 379 2.48 4.33 28.78
CA VAL A 379 2.99 3.00 29.15
C VAL A 379 4.50 2.98 29.45
N GLY A 380 5.21 4.05 29.08
CA GLY A 380 6.66 4.18 29.20
C GLY A 380 7.42 3.48 28.06
N GLU A 381 8.66 3.93 27.81
CA GLU A 381 9.49 3.53 26.68
C GLU A 381 9.66 2.00 26.55
N LYS A 382 9.99 1.32 27.65
CA LYS A 382 10.24 -0.12 27.66
C LYS A 382 9.00 -0.92 27.25
N THR A 383 7.84 -0.56 27.80
CA THR A 383 6.56 -1.23 27.50
C THR A 383 6.11 -0.91 26.08
N PHE A 384 6.25 0.34 25.64
CA PHE A 384 5.88 0.77 24.29
C PHE A 384 6.70 0.01 23.23
N ARG A 385 8.02 -0.06 23.40
CA ARG A 385 8.89 -0.84 22.52
C ARG A 385 8.50 -2.32 22.49
N ALA A 386 8.25 -2.92 23.66
CA ALA A 386 7.81 -4.32 23.73
C ALA A 386 6.47 -4.53 23.01
N LEU A 387 5.52 -3.61 23.16
CA LEU A 387 4.21 -3.61 22.54
C LEU A 387 4.30 -3.54 21.02
N VAL A 388 5.02 -2.55 20.48
CA VAL A 388 5.09 -2.35 19.03
C VAL A 388 5.84 -3.50 18.37
N ARG A 389 6.95 -3.97 18.95
CA ARG A 389 7.71 -5.11 18.42
C ARG A 389 6.91 -6.41 18.45
N SER A 390 6.14 -6.68 19.49
CA SER A 390 5.29 -7.88 19.53
C SER A 390 4.10 -7.74 18.58
N TRP A 391 3.54 -6.54 18.41
CA TRP A 391 2.44 -6.30 17.49
C TRP A 391 2.83 -6.59 16.03
N THR A 392 3.92 -6.00 15.57
CA THR A 392 4.42 -6.19 14.19
C THR A 392 4.87 -7.62 13.92
N HIS A 393 5.32 -8.34 14.96
CA HIS A 393 5.68 -9.75 14.88
C HIS A 393 4.43 -10.65 14.82
N GLU A 394 3.48 -10.48 15.73
CA GLU A 394 2.26 -11.30 15.81
C GLU A 394 1.35 -11.08 14.60
N MET A 395 1.26 -9.84 14.10
CA MET A 395 0.44 -9.48 12.94
C MET A 395 1.20 -9.50 11.61
N ARG A 396 2.44 -9.99 11.58
CA ARG A 396 3.33 -9.93 10.41
C ARG A 396 2.64 -10.56 9.18
N HIS A 397 2.56 -9.78 8.10
CA HIS A 397 1.87 -10.14 6.84
C HIS A 397 0.36 -10.34 6.94
N GLY A 398 -0.23 -10.13 8.11
CA GLY A 398 -1.66 -10.28 8.37
C GLY A 398 -2.46 -9.02 8.11
N VAL A 399 -3.67 -9.04 8.66
CA VAL A 399 -4.66 -7.97 8.59
C VAL A 399 -5.17 -7.69 10.00
N ALA A 400 -5.27 -6.43 10.40
CA ALA A 400 -5.62 -6.04 11.75
C ALA A 400 -6.73 -4.99 11.83
N ASP A 401 -7.46 -4.97 12.93
CA ASP A 401 -8.34 -3.86 13.32
C ASP A 401 -7.85 -3.12 14.57
N THR A 402 -8.52 -2.00 14.88
CA THR A 402 -8.20 -1.15 16.02
C THR A 402 -8.44 -1.86 17.34
N GLU A 403 -9.48 -2.68 17.43
CA GLU A 403 -9.86 -3.41 18.62
C GLU A 403 -8.80 -4.47 19.00
N GLU A 404 -8.25 -5.17 18.01
CA GLU A 404 -7.11 -6.09 18.17
C GLU A 404 -5.86 -5.37 18.67
N PHE A 405 -5.54 -4.20 18.11
CA PHE A 405 -4.39 -3.41 18.58
C PHE A 405 -4.58 -2.95 20.03
N ILE A 406 -5.78 -2.50 20.41
CA ILE A 406 -6.10 -2.11 21.79
C ILE A 406 -5.96 -3.30 22.72
N ALA A 407 -6.53 -4.46 22.37
CA ALA A 407 -6.44 -5.67 23.19
C ALA A 407 -4.99 -6.13 23.37
N HIS A 408 -4.18 -6.05 22.31
CA HIS A 408 -2.75 -6.32 22.35
C HIS A 408 -2.01 -5.35 23.27
N ALA A 409 -2.28 -4.06 23.15
CA ALA A 409 -1.69 -3.02 23.98
C ALA A 409 -2.02 -3.22 25.48
N GLU A 410 -3.27 -3.52 25.81
CA GLU A 410 -3.70 -3.81 27.19
C GLU A 410 -3.00 -5.04 27.77
N ARG A 411 -2.87 -6.10 26.96
CA ARG A 411 -2.18 -7.33 27.36
C ARG A 411 -0.71 -7.08 27.68
N ILE A 412 0.00 -6.34 26.85
CA ILE A 412 1.43 -6.03 27.07
C ILE A 412 1.62 -5.03 28.22
N ALA A 413 0.72 -4.06 28.38
CA ALA A 413 0.79 -3.08 29.46
C ALA A 413 0.37 -3.63 30.83
N GLY A 414 -0.33 -4.78 30.87
CA GLY A 414 -0.82 -5.39 32.11
C GLY A 414 -1.91 -4.58 32.81
N ARG A 415 -2.54 -3.63 32.11
CA ARG A 415 -3.60 -2.75 32.62
C ARG A 415 -4.48 -2.26 31.49
N SER A 416 -5.69 -1.80 31.83
CA SER A 416 -6.56 -1.22 30.81
C SER A 416 -6.00 0.09 30.26
N LEU A 417 -6.10 0.22 28.94
CA LEU A 417 -5.76 1.42 28.16
C LEU A 417 -6.99 1.99 27.45
N ARG A 418 -8.18 1.39 27.66
CA ARG A 418 -9.46 1.87 27.12
C ARG A 418 -9.70 3.36 27.33
N PRO A 419 -9.44 3.97 28.51
CA PRO A 419 -9.66 5.42 28.67
C PRO A 419 -8.82 6.26 27.70
N LEU A 420 -7.58 5.84 27.44
CA LEU A 420 -6.68 6.50 26.49
C LEU A 420 -7.24 6.38 25.07
N PHE A 421 -7.49 5.16 24.60
CA PHE A 421 -7.97 4.96 23.23
C PHE A 421 -9.35 5.54 23.00
N GLN A 422 -10.24 5.53 24.01
CA GLN A 422 -11.54 6.18 23.92
C GLN A 422 -11.41 7.69 23.68
N ALA A 423 -10.56 8.37 24.44
CA ALA A 423 -10.36 9.81 24.30
C ALA A 423 -9.70 10.18 22.96
N TRP A 424 -8.72 9.39 22.52
CA TRP A 424 -7.94 9.70 21.33
C TRP A 424 -8.62 9.29 20.01
N LEU A 425 -9.31 8.15 19.98
CA LEU A 425 -9.86 7.55 18.75
C LEU A 425 -11.37 7.72 18.61
N PHE A 426 -12.12 7.66 19.71
CA PHE A 426 -13.58 7.49 19.71
C PHE A 426 -14.34 8.66 20.34
N GLN A 427 -13.69 9.81 20.48
CA GLN A 427 -14.29 11.07 20.90
C GLN A 427 -13.79 12.18 19.98
N THR A 428 -14.67 13.13 19.62
CA THR A 428 -14.27 14.21 18.72
C THR A 428 -13.40 15.26 19.40
N ARG A 429 -13.59 15.49 20.71
CA ARG A 429 -12.78 16.40 21.51
C ARG A 429 -11.30 15.97 21.53
N LEU A 430 -10.39 16.86 21.15
CA LEU A 430 -8.94 16.66 21.33
C LEU A 430 -8.57 16.54 22.83
N PRO A 431 -7.97 15.42 23.27
CA PRO A 431 -7.49 15.26 24.65
C PRO A 431 -6.27 16.14 24.95
N ALA A 432 -5.97 16.36 26.23
CA ALA A 432 -4.67 16.93 26.62
C ALA A 432 -3.54 15.91 26.38
N LEU A 433 -2.31 16.41 26.17
CA LEU A 433 -1.12 15.55 26.11
C LEU A 433 -0.84 14.93 27.51
N PRO A 434 -0.46 13.64 27.60
CA PRO A 434 -0.14 12.97 28.87
C PRO A 434 1.16 13.39 29.54
#